data_AF-F6ELJ7-F1
#
_entry.id   AF-F6ELJ7-F1
#
_cell.length_a   1.000
_cell.length_b   1.000
_cell.length_c   1.000
_cell.angle_alpha   90.00
_cell.angle_beta   90.00
_cell.angle_gamma   90.00
#
_symmetry.space_group_name_H-M   'P 1'
#
loop_
_entity.id
_entity.type
_entity.pdbx_description
1 polymer ?
#
loop_
_entity_poly.entity_id
_entity_poly.type
_entity_poly.pdbx_seq_one_letter_code
_entity_poly.pdbx_strand_id
1 'polypeptide(L)'
;MIAEGARHRITFAFTKNRHEPAREAWQALGQGTWTDSGAHNLNVDEQIDSYAALLELFRYYAEHSEGNRPKSMNGLGDGLFEFKFRRVRFAFYDTPGNGAYKKKYCYRTPETSPYSHSYTWMIPDLDEEIRLTNGFPKLTRQTEERYKRDASTCRREDVKHDQSALLDG
;
A
#
# COMPACT_ATOMS: atom_id res chain seq x y z
N MET A 1 -7.38 -3.37 -10.86
CA MET A 1 -6.99 -4.47 -9.96
C MET A 1 -5.53 -4.84 -10.20
N ILE A 2 -4.80 -5.19 -9.15
CA ILE A 2 -3.36 -5.54 -9.17
C ILE A 2 -3.16 -7.01 -8.83
N ALA A 3 -3.80 -7.47 -7.76
CA ALA A 3 -3.78 -8.84 -7.28
C ALA A 3 -5.12 -9.17 -6.61
N GLU A 4 -5.50 -10.44 -6.63
CA GLU A 4 -6.66 -10.99 -5.94
C GLU A 4 -6.27 -12.39 -5.47
N GLY A 5 -6.67 -12.73 -4.25
CA GLY A 5 -6.42 -14.02 -3.63
C GLY A 5 -7.51 -14.33 -2.61
N ALA A 6 -7.36 -15.45 -1.91
CA ALA A 6 -8.37 -15.95 -0.98
C ALA A 6 -8.71 -15.02 0.19
N ARG A 7 -7.90 -13.98 0.46
CA ARG A 7 -8.03 -13.10 1.63
C ARG A 7 -8.31 -11.66 1.27
N HIS A 8 -7.67 -11.14 0.23
CA HIS A 8 -7.79 -9.74 -0.14
C HIS A 8 -7.83 -9.52 -1.65
N ARG A 9 -8.47 -8.41 -2.03
CA ARG A 9 -8.36 -7.81 -3.35
C ARG A 9 -7.53 -6.54 -3.25
N ILE A 10 -6.48 -6.45 -4.08
CA ILE A 10 -5.57 -5.29 -4.10
C ILE A 10 -5.87 -4.44 -5.34
N THR A 11 -6.27 -3.19 -5.09
CA THR A 11 -6.66 -2.21 -6.11
C THR A 11 -5.97 -0.87 -5.88
N PHE A 12 -6.27 0.12 -6.72
CA PHE A 12 -5.74 1.48 -6.58
C PHE A 12 -6.84 2.38 -6.01
N ALA A 13 -6.46 3.28 -5.11
CA ALA A 13 -7.34 4.33 -4.61
C ALA A 13 -7.40 5.50 -5.61
N PHE A 14 -8.55 6.16 -5.63
CA PHE A 14 -8.81 7.35 -6.43
C PHE A 14 -8.69 8.62 -5.58
N THR A 15 -8.08 9.66 -6.14
CA THR A 15 -8.21 11.03 -5.61
C THR A 15 -9.59 11.59 -5.94
N LYS A 16 -9.92 12.76 -5.41
CA LYS A 16 -11.16 13.49 -5.69
C LYS A 16 -11.42 13.69 -7.20
N ASN A 17 -10.36 13.77 -8.00
CA ASN A 17 -10.42 13.98 -9.45
C ASN A 17 -10.41 12.65 -10.24
N ARG A 18 -10.64 11.51 -9.57
CA ARG A 18 -10.54 10.15 -10.14
C ARG A 18 -9.16 9.81 -10.71
N HIS A 19 -8.13 10.44 -10.15
CA HIS A 19 -6.75 10.11 -10.46
C HIS A 19 -6.25 8.97 -9.57
N GLU A 20 -5.37 8.09 -10.06
CA GLU A 20 -4.84 6.95 -9.30
C GLU A 20 -3.30 7.08 -9.16
N PRO A 21 -2.77 7.84 -8.17
CA PRO A 21 -1.35 8.13 -8.09
C PRO A 21 -0.48 6.87 -7.94
N ALA A 22 -0.96 5.87 -7.21
CA ALA A 22 -0.30 4.57 -7.13
C ALA A 22 -0.26 3.84 -8.48
N ARG A 23 -1.27 3.99 -9.35
CA ARG A 23 -1.24 3.36 -10.68
C ARG A 23 -0.15 3.95 -11.54
N GLU A 24 -0.01 5.27 -11.54
CA GLU A 24 1.04 5.93 -12.32
C GLU A 24 2.43 5.49 -11.87
N ALA A 25 2.69 5.51 -10.56
CA ALA A 25 3.95 5.03 -10.00
C ALA A 25 4.19 3.55 -10.33
N TRP A 26 3.15 2.71 -10.28
CA TRP A 26 3.23 1.29 -10.63
C TRP A 26 3.58 1.05 -12.10
N GLN A 27 2.94 1.80 -13.01
CA GLN A 27 3.20 1.74 -14.45
C GLN A 27 4.62 2.22 -14.77
N ALA A 28 5.04 3.35 -14.21
CA ALA A 28 6.37 3.89 -14.43
C ALA A 28 7.45 2.93 -13.91
N LEU A 29 7.24 2.33 -12.73
CA LEU A 29 8.15 1.34 -12.16
C LEU A 29 8.29 0.11 -13.07
N GLY A 30 7.17 -0.43 -13.58
CA GLY A 30 7.19 -1.59 -14.47
C GLY A 30 7.82 -1.33 -15.84
N GLN A 31 7.86 -0.07 -16.27
CA GLN A 31 8.50 0.37 -17.51
C GLN A 31 9.95 0.83 -17.32
N GLY A 32 10.44 0.89 -16.08
CA GLY A 32 11.74 1.48 -15.77
C GLY A 32 11.83 2.99 -16.02
N THR A 33 10.69 3.68 -16.09
CA THR A 33 10.57 5.11 -16.40
C THR A 33 10.23 5.94 -15.16
N TRP A 34 10.29 5.36 -13.95
CA TRP A 34 9.99 6.11 -12.74
C TRP A 34 11.13 7.07 -12.38
N THR A 35 10.83 8.37 -12.46
CA THR A 35 11.79 9.46 -12.32
C THR A 35 11.64 10.27 -11.02
N ASP A 36 10.84 9.81 -10.04
CA ASP A 36 10.60 10.59 -8.82
C ASP A 36 11.92 10.84 -8.06
N SER A 37 12.16 12.13 -7.77
CA SER A 37 13.47 12.81 -7.72
C SER A 37 14.30 12.60 -6.44
N GLY A 38 14.21 11.40 -5.89
CA GLY A 38 14.81 11.05 -4.61
C GLY A 38 16.24 10.52 -4.68
N ALA A 39 17.21 11.43 -4.68
CA ALA A 39 18.65 11.32 -4.39
C ALA A 39 19.53 10.30 -5.15
N HIS A 40 18.98 9.22 -5.70
CA HIS A 40 19.67 8.30 -6.61
C HIS A 40 18.59 7.62 -7.44
N ASN A 41 18.49 7.92 -8.74
CA ASN A 41 17.54 7.25 -9.61
C ASN A 41 17.76 5.74 -9.51
N LEU A 42 16.69 4.99 -9.25
CA LEU A 42 16.73 3.54 -9.46
C LEU A 42 17.07 3.34 -10.94
N ASN A 43 18.10 2.57 -11.24
CA ASN A 43 18.35 2.23 -12.64
C ASN A 43 17.20 1.36 -13.17
N VAL A 44 17.09 1.25 -14.50
CA VAL A 44 15.97 0.54 -15.16
C VAL A 44 15.81 -0.89 -14.62
N ASP A 45 16.91 -1.63 -14.46
CA ASP A 45 16.89 -3.00 -13.97
C ASP A 45 16.39 -3.07 -12.52
N GLU A 46 16.86 -2.17 -11.64
CA GLU A 46 16.40 -2.09 -10.25
C GLU A 46 14.90 -1.78 -10.16
N GLN A 47 14.35 -1.00 -11.09
CA GLN A 47 12.92 -0.69 -11.16
C GLN A 47 12.11 -1.92 -11.58
N ILE A 48 12.52 -2.59 -12.65
CA ILE A 48 11.85 -3.80 -13.16
C ILE A 48 11.92 -4.94 -12.13
N ASP A 49 13.07 -5.14 -11.50
CA ASP A 49 13.23 -6.07 -10.36
C ASP A 49 12.26 -5.74 -9.22
N SER A 50 12.17 -4.45 -8.88
CA SER A 50 11.31 -4.01 -7.78
C SER A 50 9.84 -4.17 -8.11
N TYR A 51 9.44 -3.95 -9.37
CA TYR A 51 8.11 -4.24 -9.87
C TYR A 51 7.77 -5.72 -9.68
N ALA A 52 8.62 -6.62 -10.17
CA ALA A 52 8.40 -8.06 -10.09
C ALA A 52 8.29 -8.54 -8.63
N ALA A 53 9.21 -8.11 -7.76
CA ALA A 53 9.24 -8.49 -6.36
C ALA A 53 8.08 -7.90 -5.53
N LEU A 54 7.53 -6.74 -5.93
CA LEU A 54 6.34 -6.16 -5.33
C LEU A 54 5.07 -6.84 -5.83
N LEU A 55 4.99 -7.21 -7.11
CA LEU A 55 3.85 -7.95 -7.64
C LEU A 55 3.73 -9.31 -6.94
N GLU A 56 4.85 -10.00 -6.73
CA GLU A 56 4.89 -11.24 -5.96
C GLU A 56 4.41 -11.01 -4.51
N LEU A 57 4.91 -9.96 -3.84
CA LEU A 57 4.46 -9.60 -2.49
C LEU A 57 2.96 -9.30 -2.45
N PHE A 58 2.42 -8.57 -3.42
CA PHE A 58 1.00 -8.26 -3.51
C PHE A 58 0.15 -9.52 -3.68
N ARG A 59 0.55 -10.43 -4.57
CA ARG A 59 -0.13 -11.71 -4.77
C ARG A 59 -0.09 -12.58 -3.52
N TYR A 60 1.08 -12.69 -2.90
CA TYR A 60 1.25 -13.48 -1.68
C TYR A 60 0.41 -12.92 -0.53
N TYR A 61 0.40 -11.59 -0.35
CA TYR A 61 -0.41 -10.93 0.66
C TYR A 61 -1.91 -11.12 0.39
N ALA A 62 -2.34 -10.97 -0.86
CA ALA A 62 -3.73 -11.19 -1.26
C ALA A 62 -4.24 -12.60 -0.94
N GLU A 63 -3.35 -13.60 -1.01
CA GLU A 63 -3.68 -15.00 -0.74
C GLU A 63 -3.58 -15.37 0.75
N HIS A 64 -2.63 -14.80 1.49
CA HIS A 64 -2.27 -15.28 2.84
C HIS A 64 -2.49 -14.27 3.97
N SER A 65 -2.83 -13.01 3.67
CA SER A 65 -2.84 -11.89 4.64
C SER A 65 -1.49 -11.67 5.35
N GLU A 66 -0.40 -12.14 4.75
CA GLU A 66 0.95 -12.09 5.32
C GLU A 66 1.96 -11.60 4.28
N GLY A 67 2.99 -10.89 4.71
CA GLY A 67 4.10 -10.53 3.83
C GLY A 67 5.00 -11.73 3.53
N ASN A 68 5.42 -11.90 2.27
CA ASN A 68 6.25 -13.04 1.82
C ASN A 68 7.69 -13.08 2.35
N ARG A 69 8.10 -12.10 3.16
CA ARG A 69 9.44 -12.00 3.76
C ARG A 69 9.44 -11.03 4.95
N PRO A 70 10.43 -11.13 5.85
CA PRO A 70 10.63 -10.14 6.91
C PRO A 70 10.72 -8.71 6.38
N LYS A 71 10.14 -7.76 7.11
CA LYS A 71 10.21 -6.32 6.80
C LYS A 71 9.64 -5.92 5.42
N SER A 72 8.84 -6.78 4.80
CA SER A 72 8.10 -6.49 3.56
C SER A 72 6.99 -5.46 3.75
N MET A 73 6.51 -5.27 4.99
CA MET A 73 5.45 -4.31 5.33
C MET A 73 5.81 -3.46 6.54
N ASN A 74 5.09 -2.34 6.72
CA ASN A 74 5.20 -1.46 7.88
C ASN A 74 3.91 -0.70 8.14
N GLY A 75 3.77 -0.16 9.36
CA GLY A 75 2.81 0.91 9.63
C GLY A 75 3.39 2.29 9.29
N LEU A 76 2.56 3.13 8.66
CA LEU A 76 2.83 4.56 8.48
C LEU A 76 2.13 5.41 9.54
N GLY A 77 1.19 4.81 10.29
CA GLY A 77 0.35 5.47 11.27
C GLY A 77 -1.00 5.91 10.69
N ASP A 78 -1.92 6.29 11.57
CA ASP A 78 -3.27 6.74 11.21
C ASP A 78 -4.08 5.74 10.36
N GLY A 79 -3.86 4.43 10.45
CA GLY A 79 -4.52 3.45 9.58
C GLY A 79 -3.99 3.40 8.15
N LEU A 80 -2.75 3.86 7.94
CA LEU A 80 -1.98 3.68 6.73
C LEU A 80 -0.83 2.71 6.97
N PHE A 81 -0.52 1.94 5.93
CA PHE A 81 0.53 0.95 5.91
C PHE A 81 1.35 1.09 4.63
N GLU A 82 2.47 0.38 4.53
CA GLU A 82 3.27 0.35 3.31
C GLU A 82 3.74 -1.06 2.97
N PHE A 83 3.68 -1.40 1.69
CA PHE A 83 4.45 -2.50 1.10
C PHE A 83 5.83 -2.01 0.69
N LYS A 84 6.84 -2.89 0.80
CA LYS A 84 8.24 -2.51 0.67
C LYS A 84 9.08 -3.55 -0.06
N PHE A 85 9.86 -3.07 -1.01
CA PHE A 85 11.01 -3.79 -1.54
C PHE A 85 12.15 -2.82 -1.83
N ARG A 86 13.39 -3.14 -1.42
CA ARG A 86 14.57 -2.27 -1.57
C ARG A 86 14.24 -0.81 -1.21
N ARG A 87 14.27 0.10 -2.18
CA ARG A 87 13.95 1.53 -2.04
C ARG A 87 12.54 1.89 -2.54
N VAL A 88 11.74 0.95 -3.02
CA VAL A 88 10.37 1.22 -3.48
C VAL A 88 9.36 0.95 -2.37
N ARG A 89 8.42 1.88 -2.19
CA ARG A 89 7.33 1.81 -1.23
C ARG A 89 6.00 2.08 -1.93
N PHE A 90 4.96 1.38 -1.51
CA PHE A 90 3.57 1.70 -1.86
C PHE A 90 2.77 1.80 -0.58
N ALA A 91 2.22 2.99 -0.31
CA ALA A 91 1.30 3.18 0.80
C ALA A 91 -0.08 2.60 0.44
N PHE A 92 -0.77 2.09 1.45
CA PHE A 92 -2.10 1.53 1.30
C PHE A 92 -2.92 1.66 2.59
N TYR A 93 -4.21 1.41 2.45
CA TYR A 93 -5.14 1.23 3.55
C TYR A 93 -6.13 0.11 3.21
N ASP A 94 -6.88 -0.34 4.19
CA ASP A 94 -7.93 -1.33 4.03
C ASP A 94 -9.34 -0.73 4.12
N THR A 95 -10.29 -1.37 3.45
CA THR A 95 -11.70 -0.98 3.48
C THR A 95 -12.59 -2.21 3.25
N PRO A 96 -13.81 -2.26 3.81
CA PRO A 96 -14.83 -3.22 3.40
C PRO A 96 -15.39 -2.95 1.99
N GLY A 97 -15.01 -1.84 1.34
CA GLY A 97 -15.45 -1.50 -0.02
C GLY A 97 -16.85 -0.88 -0.12
N ASN A 98 -17.54 -0.69 1.01
CA ASN A 98 -18.88 -0.09 1.09
C ASN A 98 -18.86 1.35 1.63
N GLY A 99 -17.74 2.07 1.46
CA GLY A 99 -17.59 3.45 1.95
C GLY A 99 -17.52 3.62 3.47
N ALA A 100 -17.66 2.55 4.25
CA ALA A 100 -17.23 2.55 5.63
C ALA A 100 -15.70 2.51 5.71
N TYR A 101 -15.11 3.22 6.66
CA TYR A 101 -13.68 3.12 6.94
C TYR A 101 -13.44 3.21 8.44
N LYS A 102 -12.67 2.25 8.97
CA LYS A 102 -12.24 2.24 10.37
C LYS A 102 -10.73 2.16 10.41
N LYS A 103 -10.10 3.13 11.07
CA LYS A 103 -8.64 3.14 11.26
C LYS A 103 -8.22 1.94 12.10
N LYS A 104 -7.22 1.22 11.62
CA LYS A 104 -6.55 0.12 12.33
C LYS A 104 -5.11 0.52 12.68
N TYR A 105 -4.60 0.02 13.79
CA TYR A 105 -3.28 0.41 14.30
C TYR A 105 -2.37 -0.80 14.41
N CYS A 106 -1.08 -0.60 14.17
CA CYS A 106 -0.11 -1.67 14.33
C CYS A 106 -0.01 -2.15 15.77
N TYR A 107 0.24 -3.45 15.94
CA TYR A 107 0.71 -3.99 17.21
C TYR A 107 2.09 -3.42 17.54
N ARG A 108 2.34 -3.17 18.82
CA ARG A 108 3.59 -2.53 19.28
C ARG A 108 4.72 -3.54 19.42
N THR A 109 4.39 -4.76 19.83
CA THR A 109 5.35 -5.86 20.01
C THR A 109 4.76 -7.18 19.52
N PRO A 110 5.59 -8.17 19.14
CA PRO A 110 5.11 -9.48 18.71
C PRO A 110 4.17 -10.15 19.71
N GLU A 111 4.41 -9.98 21.02
CA GLU A 111 3.65 -10.60 22.10
C GLU A 111 2.22 -10.03 22.21
N THR A 112 2.00 -8.82 21.71
CA THR A 112 0.67 -8.19 21.66
C THR A 112 -0.11 -8.54 20.39
N SER A 113 0.52 -9.23 19.44
CA SER A 113 -0.08 -9.63 18.18
C SER A 113 -0.61 -11.06 18.24
N PRO A 114 -1.84 -11.33 17.76
CA PRO A 114 -2.30 -12.70 17.54
C PRO A 114 -1.49 -13.43 16.46
N TYR A 115 -0.66 -12.71 15.69
CA TYR A 115 0.19 -13.22 14.61
C TYR A 115 1.68 -13.10 14.94
N SER A 116 2.07 -13.37 16.20
CA SER A 116 3.45 -13.24 16.68
C SER A 116 4.50 -13.99 15.85
N HIS A 117 4.09 -15.09 15.19
CA HIS A 117 4.94 -15.90 14.31
C HIS A 117 5.09 -15.33 12.89
N SER A 118 4.25 -14.36 12.50
CA SER A 118 4.24 -13.80 11.15
C SER A 118 5.43 -12.86 10.90
N TYR A 119 5.94 -12.86 9.67
CA TYR A 119 6.92 -11.86 9.22
C TYR A 119 6.42 -10.42 9.30
N THR A 120 5.10 -10.25 9.31
CA THR A 120 4.40 -8.97 9.37
C THR A 120 3.48 -8.90 10.57
N TRP A 121 3.87 -9.51 11.70
CA TRP A 121 3.12 -9.55 12.97
C TRP A 121 2.57 -8.20 13.42
N MET A 122 3.18 -7.08 13.02
CA MET A 122 2.74 -5.73 13.40
C MET A 122 1.50 -5.27 12.65
N ILE A 123 1.15 -5.90 11.53
CA ILE A 123 -0.01 -5.54 10.72
C ILE A 123 -1.25 -6.21 11.35
N PRO A 124 -2.32 -5.44 11.66
CA PRO A 124 -3.55 -6.00 12.20
C PRO A 124 -4.36 -6.71 11.10
N ASP A 125 -5.43 -7.40 11.50
CA ASP A 125 -6.41 -7.94 10.54
C ASP A 125 -7.03 -6.82 9.71
N LEU A 126 -6.78 -6.86 8.41
CA LEU A 126 -7.30 -5.89 7.46
C LEU A 126 -8.57 -6.39 6.79
N ASP A 127 -9.39 -5.46 6.30
CA ASP A 127 -10.59 -5.79 5.54
C ASP A 127 -10.22 -6.34 4.15
N GLU A 128 -11.22 -6.86 3.41
CA GLU A 128 -10.99 -7.56 2.15
C GLU A 128 -10.37 -6.67 1.05
N GLU A 129 -10.77 -5.39 0.96
CA GLU A 129 -10.22 -4.49 -0.05
C GLU A 129 -8.99 -3.75 0.47
N ILE A 130 -7.87 -3.93 -0.21
CA ILE A 130 -6.62 -3.21 0.03
C ILE A 130 -6.40 -2.22 -1.11
N ARG A 131 -6.35 -0.92 -0.80
CA ARG A 131 -6.25 0.14 -1.81
C ARG A 131 -4.93 0.89 -1.72
N LEU A 132 -4.14 0.81 -2.78
CA LEU A 132 -2.86 1.52 -2.89
C LEU A 132 -3.10 3.01 -3.16
N THR A 133 -2.49 3.90 -2.35
CA THR A 133 -2.69 5.34 -2.45
C THR A 133 -1.64 6.01 -3.33
N ASN A 134 -0.36 5.80 -3.04
CA ASN A 134 0.77 6.39 -3.74
C ASN A 134 2.02 5.48 -3.65
N GLY A 135 2.83 5.52 -4.69
CA GLY A 135 4.18 4.94 -4.70
C GLY A 135 5.23 6.01 -4.40
N PHE A 136 6.29 5.66 -3.66
CA PHE A 136 7.38 6.58 -3.37
C PHE A 136 8.72 5.88 -3.12
N PRO A 137 9.85 6.54 -3.41
CA PRO A 137 11.17 6.05 -3.05
C PRO A 137 11.48 6.24 -1.56
N LYS A 138 12.24 5.32 -0.97
CA LYS A 138 12.83 5.45 0.36
C LYS A 138 14.08 6.33 0.25
N LEU A 139 14.00 7.52 0.84
CA LEU A 139 15.08 8.52 0.81
C LEU A 139 15.85 8.58 2.13
N THR A 140 15.16 8.45 3.24
CA THR A 140 15.76 8.46 4.57
C THR A 140 15.39 7.20 5.35
N ARG A 141 15.81 7.13 6.61
CA ARG A 141 15.44 6.02 7.51
C ARG A 141 13.92 5.94 7.72
N GLN A 142 13.22 7.06 7.67
CA GLN A 142 11.77 7.15 7.89
C GLN A 142 11.06 7.65 6.63
N THR A 143 9.81 7.23 6.43
CA THR A 143 8.95 7.78 5.38
C THR A 143 8.70 9.25 5.66
N GLU A 144 8.97 10.10 4.67
CA GLU A 144 8.76 11.53 4.80
C GLU A 144 7.28 11.88 4.97
N GLU A 145 7.01 12.93 5.74
CA GLU A 145 5.65 13.36 6.06
C GLU A 145 4.85 13.74 4.82
N ARG A 146 5.49 14.20 3.73
CA ARG A 146 4.78 14.47 2.46
C ARG A 146 4.06 13.22 1.94
N TYR A 147 4.73 12.08 1.89
CA TYR A 147 4.16 10.84 1.36
C TYR A 147 3.04 10.30 2.25
N LYS A 148 3.13 10.50 3.57
CA LYS A 148 2.05 10.16 4.51
C LYS A 148 0.83 11.08 4.34
N ARG A 149 1.05 12.37 4.13
CA ARG A 149 -0.03 13.34 3.88
C ARG A 149 -0.75 13.07 2.56
N ASP A 150 0.00 12.72 1.52
CA ASP A 150 -0.54 12.36 0.22
C ASP A 150 -1.38 11.08 0.33
N ALA A 151 -0.85 10.05 0.99
CA ALA A 151 -1.58 8.81 1.28
C ALA A 151 -2.89 9.06 2.05
N SER A 152 -2.81 9.84 3.13
CA SER A 152 -3.98 10.17 3.98
C SER A 152 -5.04 10.97 3.21
N THR A 153 -4.60 11.89 2.34
CA THR A 153 -5.49 12.68 1.48
C THR A 153 -6.17 11.80 0.45
N CYS A 154 -5.40 10.98 -0.28
CA CYS A 154 -5.94 10.06 -1.27
C CYS A 154 -6.96 9.10 -0.65
N ARG A 155 -6.65 8.45 0.48
CA ARG A 155 -7.61 7.61 1.21
C ARG A 155 -8.91 8.35 1.54
N ARG A 156 -8.82 9.56 2.10
CA ARG A 156 -10.02 10.33 2.50
C ARG A 156 -10.89 10.65 1.29
N GLU A 157 -10.27 10.94 0.14
CA GLU A 157 -10.98 11.23 -1.09
C GLU A 157 -11.61 9.96 -1.69
N ASP A 158 -10.87 8.84 -1.67
CA ASP A 158 -11.33 7.55 -2.17
C ASP A 158 -12.54 7.01 -1.39
N VAL A 159 -12.48 7.06 -0.06
CA VAL A 159 -13.62 6.69 0.81
C VAL A 159 -14.86 7.55 0.53
N LYS A 160 -14.68 8.84 0.20
CA LYS A 160 -15.81 9.70 -0.16
C LYS A 160 -16.44 9.31 -1.49
N HIS A 161 -15.66 8.80 -2.45
CA HIS A 161 -16.22 8.29 -3.70
C HIS A 161 -17.10 7.08 -3.46
N ASP A 162 -16.64 6.13 -2.63
CA ASP A 162 -17.46 4.96 -2.26
C ASP A 162 -18.77 5.39 -1.58
N GLN A 163 -18.72 6.37 -0.67
CA GLN A 163 -19.91 6.88 0.03
C GLN A 163 -20.90 7.56 -0.93
N SER A 164 -20.40 8.28 -1.93
CA SER A 164 -21.24 8.96 -2.91
C SER A 164 -21.90 7.95 -3.87
N ALA A 165 -21.14 6.93 -4.31
CA ALA A 165 -21.67 5.87 -5.16
C ALA A 165 -22.81 5.07 -4.51
N LEU A 166 -22.83 4.98 -3.18
CA LEU A 166 -23.94 4.37 -2.44
C LEU A 166 -25.19 5.24 -2.34
N LEU A 167 -25.08 6.55 -2.50
CA LEU A 167 -26.22 7.46 -2.48
C LEU A 167 -26.87 7.57 -3.87
N ASP A 168 -26.12 7.30 -4.92
CA ASP A 168 -26.55 7.40 -6.32
C ASP A 168 -27.10 6.07 -6.91
N GLY A 169 -27.03 4.96 -6.16
CA GLY A 169 -27.48 3.63 -6.57
C GLY A 169 -28.71 3.14 -5.81
#